data_AF-A0A379XRM0-F1
#
_entry.id   AF-A0A379XRM0-F1
#
_cell.length_a   1.000
_cell.length_b   1.000
_cell.length_c   1.000
_cell.angle_alpha   90.00
_cell.angle_beta   90.00
_cell.angle_gamma   90.00
#
_symmetry.space_group_name_H-M   'P 1'
#
loop_
_entity.id
_entity.type
_entity.pdbx_description
1 polymer ?
#
loop_
_entity_poly.entity_id
_entity_poly.type
_entity_poly.pdbx_seq_one_letter_code
_entity_poly.pdbx_strand_id
1 'polypeptide(L)'
;MPPCLWGRNRSLLNEQDNQVYLSLTLPWSSQRQVSYSMQHDSNGRMNQTATLYNRPSDKTSWSLGVGQQRDDSQEGMLLNGNIQTITPYGQGNANLSMLSQQYKNLGLSWYGSFTATRYGAAFHQNMAEKRAATDDRYRGCGGSAC
;
A
#
# COMPACT_ATOMS: atom_id res chain seq x y z
N MET A 1 12.72 -21.17 3.82
CA MET A 1 12.11 -20.93 5.14
C MET A 1 11.52 -19.52 5.13
N PRO A 2 10.19 -19.34 5.16
CA PRO A 2 9.58 -18.01 5.21
C PRO A 2 9.68 -17.43 6.64
N PRO A 3 9.96 -16.13 6.82
CA PRO A 3 10.04 -15.52 8.14
C PRO A 3 8.64 -15.17 8.67
N CYS A 4 8.22 -15.85 9.73
CA CYS A 4 7.09 -15.42 10.56
C CYS A 4 7.57 -14.28 11.47
N LEU A 5 7.25 -13.03 11.13
CA LEU A 5 7.49 -11.89 12.00
C LEU A 5 6.37 -11.81 13.06
N TRP A 6 6.66 -12.31 14.25
CA TRP A 6 5.83 -12.15 15.45
C TRP A 6 6.29 -10.90 16.21
N GLY A 7 5.60 -9.78 16.01
CA GLY A 7 5.84 -8.54 16.76
C GLY A 7 4.88 -8.43 17.95
N ARG A 8 5.35 -8.73 19.17
CA ARG A 8 4.58 -8.43 20.39
C ARG A 8 4.84 -6.97 20.78
N ASN A 9 3.90 -6.08 20.51
CA ASN A 9 3.89 -4.75 21.10
C ASN A 9 2.98 -4.80 22.34
N ARG A 10 3.55 -4.73 23.55
CA ARG A 10 2.78 -4.55 24.78
C ARG A 10 2.86 -3.09 25.18
N SER A 11 1.81 -2.34 24.87
CA SER A 11 1.58 -1.04 25.49
C SER A 11 0.95 -1.28 26.86
N LEU A 12 1.75 -1.08 27.91
CA LEU A 12 1.29 -1.05 29.31
C LEU A 12 0.53 0.27 29.52
N LEU A 13 -0.77 0.29 29.25
CA LEU A 13 -1.66 1.31 29.78
C LEU A 13 -2.86 0.65 30.45
N ASN A 14 -3.05 1.15 31.65
CA ASN A 14 -3.87 0.65 32.73
C ASN A 14 -5.30 1.15 32.54
N GLU A 15 -6.09 0.40 31.77
CA GLU A 15 -7.57 0.41 31.68
C GLU A 15 -7.91 -0.84 30.83
N GLN A 16 -8.93 -1.62 31.19
CA GLN A 16 -9.21 -2.96 30.63
C GLN A 16 -9.77 -2.92 29.19
N ASP A 17 -9.14 -2.17 28.30
CA ASP A 17 -9.37 -2.28 26.86
C ASP A 17 -8.55 -3.42 26.30
N ASN A 18 -9.05 -4.65 26.52
CA ASN A 18 -8.49 -5.87 25.99
C ASN A 18 -8.73 -5.96 24.47
N GLN A 19 -7.93 -5.21 23.70
CA GLN A 19 -7.89 -5.32 22.25
C GLN A 19 -6.85 -6.37 21.84
N VAL A 20 -7.33 -7.54 21.42
CA VAL A 20 -6.50 -8.61 20.89
C VAL A 20 -6.46 -8.51 19.37
N TYR A 21 -5.27 -8.35 18.80
CA TYR A 21 -5.07 -8.33 17.35
C TYR A 21 -4.18 -9.50 16.93
N LEU A 22 -4.65 -10.26 15.95
CA LEU A 22 -3.95 -11.37 15.34
C LEU A 22 -3.92 -11.14 13.83
N SER A 23 -2.74 -11.15 13.21
CA SER A 23 -2.62 -11.11 11.76
C SER A 23 -1.67 -12.18 11.25
N LEU A 24 -2.07 -12.82 10.17
CA LEU A 24 -1.36 -13.87 9.48
C LEU A 24 -1.21 -13.43 8.04
N THR A 25 0.02 -13.29 7.55
CA THR A 25 0.29 -12.98 6.14
C THR A 25 1.08 -14.10 5.52
N LEU A 26 0.52 -14.68 4.47
CA LEU A 26 1.09 -15.78 3.70
C LEU A 26 1.35 -15.30 2.27
N PRO A 27 2.62 -15.17 1.85
CA PRO A 27 2.96 -14.97 0.46
C PRO A 27 2.69 -16.28 -0.29
N TRP A 28 1.61 -16.32 -1.09
CA TRP A 28 1.29 -17.48 -1.94
C TRP A 28 2.29 -17.61 -3.08
N SER A 29 2.79 -16.49 -3.61
CA SER A 29 3.76 -16.45 -4.71
C SER A 29 4.61 -15.18 -4.62
N SER A 30 5.63 -15.06 -5.47
CA SER A 30 6.47 -13.85 -5.59
C SER A 30 5.67 -12.58 -5.89
N GLN A 31 4.45 -12.72 -6.41
CA GLN A 31 3.56 -11.63 -6.82
C GLN A 31 2.25 -11.57 -6.03
N ARG A 32 1.94 -12.57 -5.18
CA ARG A 32 0.64 -12.69 -4.51
C ARG A 32 0.82 -12.93 -3.03
N GLN A 33 0.12 -12.15 -2.21
CA GLN A 33 0.14 -12.26 -0.76
C GLN A 33 -1.29 -12.24 -0.24
N VAL A 34 -1.58 -13.13 0.71
CA VAL A 34 -2.86 -13.19 1.40
C VAL A 34 -2.61 -12.86 2.85
N SER A 35 -3.30 -11.86 3.36
CA SER A 35 -3.26 -11.46 4.76
C SER A 35 -4.63 -11.69 5.36
N TYR A 36 -4.68 -12.31 6.53
CA TYR A 36 -5.87 -12.44 7.34
C TYR A 36 -5.60 -11.82 8.69
N SER A 37 -6.37 -10.82 9.08
CA SER A 37 -6.29 -10.21 10.41
C SER A 37 -7.61 -10.29 11.13
N MET A 38 -7.55 -10.62 12.41
CA MET A 38 -8.67 -10.66 13.32
C MET A 38 -8.35 -9.75 14.51
N GLN A 39 -9.28 -8.86 14.83
CA GLN A 39 -9.22 -7.96 15.96
C GLN A 39 -10.45 -8.19 16.82
N HIS A 40 -10.24 -8.27 18.13
CA HIS A 40 -11.30 -8.41 19.11
C HIS A 40 -11.10 -7.35 20.18
N ASP A 41 -12.07 -6.46 20.33
CA ASP A 41 -12.07 -5.43 21.36
C ASP A 41 -12.80 -5.93 22.61
N SER A 42 -12.47 -5.36 23.78
CA SER A 42 -13.19 -5.55 25.05
C SER A 42 -14.68 -5.21 24.97
N ASN A 43 -15.07 -4.35 24.02
CA ASN A 43 -16.45 -3.89 23.81
C ASN A 43 -17.31 -4.88 22.98
N GLY A 44 -16.88 -6.14 22.82
CA GLY A 44 -17.59 -7.15 22.05
C GLY A 44 -17.46 -6.99 20.52
N ARG A 45 -16.73 -5.97 20.05
CA ARG A 45 -16.50 -5.76 18.63
C ARG A 45 -15.47 -6.72 18.09
N MET A 46 -15.87 -7.49 17.09
CA MET A 46 -15.02 -8.46 16.43
C MET A 46 -14.88 -8.10 14.95
N ASN A 47 -13.66 -7.77 14.54
CA ASN A 47 -13.33 -7.44 13.15
C ASN A 47 -12.49 -8.56 12.55
N GLN A 48 -12.94 -9.15 11.46
CA GLN A 48 -12.20 -10.13 10.68
C GLN A 48 -11.99 -9.57 9.28
N THR A 49 -10.76 -9.48 8.81
CA THR A 49 -10.40 -8.89 7.51
C THR A 49 -9.45 -9.81 6.76
N ALA A 50 -9.85 -10.20 5.56
CA ALA A 50 -9.03 -10.92 4.60
C ALA A 50 -8.61 -9.95 3.48
N THR A 51 -7.30 -9.71 3.36
CA THR A 51 -6.69 -8.86 2.35
C THR A 51 -5.90 -9.69 1.35
N LEU A 52 -6.29 -9.60 0.09
CA LEU A 52 -5.58 -10.17 -1.05
C LEU A 52 -4.76 -9.07 -1.71
N TYR A 53 -3.45 -9.23 -1.71
CA TYR A 53 -2.53 -8.38 -2.44
C TYR A 53 -1.99 -9.14 -3.64
N ASN A 54 -2.03 -8.51 -4.81
CA ASN A 54 -1.45 -9.07 -6.02
C ASN A 54 -0.74 -7.98 -6.83
N ARG A 55 0.47 -8.30 -7.27
CA ARG A 55 1.34 -7.45 -8.06
C ARG A 55 1.67 -8.15 -9.38
N PRO A 56 0.77 -8.09 -10.37
CA PRO A 56 0.96 -8.78 -11.65
C PRO A 56 2.20 -8.31 -12.43
N SER A 57 2.62 -7.05 -12.26
CA SER A 57 3.80 -6.48 -12.93
C SER A 57 4.50 -5.49 -12.01
N ASP A 58 5.77 -5.16 -12.30
CA ASP A 58 6.50 -4.13 -11.54
C ASP A 58 5.86 -2.74 -11.57
N LYS A 59 4.97 -2.53 -12.54
CA LYS A 59 4.28 -1.28 -12.81
C LYS A 59 2.88 -1.23 -12.23
N THR A 60 2.27 -2.35 -11.85
CA THR A 60 0.87 -2.35 -11.41
C THR A 60 0.69 -3.30 -10.24
N SER A 61 0.12 -2.77 -9.16
CA SER A 61 -0.23 -3.53 -7.97
C SER A 61 -1.66 -3.23 -7.57
N TRP A 62 -2.33 -4.21 -6.99
CA TRP A 62 -3.65 -4.03 -6.42
C TRP A 62 -3.76 -4.81 -5.12
N SER A 63 -4.56 -4.28 -4.20
CA SER A 63 -4.97 -4.98 -3.00
C SER A 63 -6.48 -4.89 -2.83
N LEU A 64 -7.08 -5.97 -2.35
CA LEU A 64 -8.49 -6.07 -2.08
C LEU A 64 -8.66 -6.69 -0.69
N GLY A 65 -9.16 -5.91 0.25
CA GLY A 65 -9.59 -6.36 1.57
C GLY A 65 -11.10 -6.52 1.64
N VAL A 66 -11.54 -7.64 2.20
CA VAL A 66 -12.92 -7.84 2.62
C VAL A 66 -12.91 -8.21 4.08
N GLY A 67 -13.79 -7.61 4.86
CA GLY A 67 -13.90 -7.90 6.26
C GLY A 67 -15.32 -7.82 6.77
N GLN A 68 -15.51 -8.34 7.97
CA GLN A 68 -16.76 -8.26 8.70
C GLN A 68 -16.45 -7.68 10.06
N GLN A 69 -17.18 -6.64 10.40
CA GLN A 69 -17.21 -6.00 11.70
C GLN A 69 -18.50 -6.41 12.37
N ARG A 70 -18.38 -7.17 13.44
CA ARG A 70 -19.50 -7.56 14.29
C ARG A 70 -19.50 -6.66 15.51
N ASP A 71 -20.60 -5.95 15.72
CA ASP A 71 -20.90 -5.25 16.96
C ASP A 71 -22.10 -5.94 17.64
N ASP A 72 -22.32 -5.69 18.94
CA ASP A 72 -23.32 -6.37 19.79
C ASP A 72 -24.77 -6.26 19.27
N SER A 73 -25.03 -5.42 18.26
CA SER A 73 -26.36 -5.21 17.67
C SER A 73 -26.37 -5.06 16.14
N GLN A 74 -25.21 -5.01 15.48
CA GLN A 74 -25.11 -4.70 14.05
C GLN A 74 -23.93 -5.43 13.39
N GLU A 75 -24.19 -6.10 12.27
CA GLU A 75 -23.16 -6.75 11.44
C GLU A 75 -22.84 -5.85 10.22
N GLY A 76 -21.64 -5.27 10.20
CA GLY A 76 -21.16 -4.41 9.12
C GLY A 76 -20.13 -5.12 8.25
N MET A 77 -20.34 -5.19 6.94
CA MET A 77 -19.31 -5.64 6.01
C MET A 77 -18.37 -4.49 5.65
N LEU A 78 -17.06 -4.68 5.81
CA LEU A 78 -16.01 -3.83 5.27
C LEU A 78 -15.55 -4.39 3.92
N LEU A 79 -15.38 -3.50 2.96
CA LEU A 79 -14.74 -3.82 1.69
C LEU A 79 -13.82 -2.68 1.34
N ASN A 80 -12.52 -2.95 1.25
CA ASN A 80 -11.51 -1.99 0.83
C ASN A 80 -10.77 -2.52 -0.38
N GLY A 81 -10.37 -1.65 -1.27
CA GLY A 81 -9.63 -2.01 -2.47
C GLY A 81 -8.79 -0.84 -2.90
N ASN A 82 -7.56 -1.10 -3.28
CA ASN A 82 -6.72 -0.09 -3.91
C ASN A 82 -5.98 -0.68 -5.10
N ILE A 83 -5.81 0.13 -6.12
CA ILE A 83 -5.00 -0.19 -7.28
C ILE A 83 -4.03 0.95 -7.51
N GLN A 84 -2.77 0.60 -7.68
CA GLN A 84 -1.69 1.51 -8.02
C GLN A 84 -1.13 1.08 -9.37
N THR A 85 -1.06 2.02 -10.30
CA THR A 85 -0.47 1.81 -11.62
C THR A 85 0.54 2.90 -11.91
N ILE A 86 1.72 2.49 -12.35
CA ILE A 86 2.84 3.34 -12.71
C ILE A 86 2.97 3.21 -14.22
N THR A 87 2.59 4.27 -14.92
CA THR A 87 2.76 4.38 -16.37
C THR A 87 4.02 5.20 -16.68
N PRO A 88 4.61 5.04 -17.88
CA PRO A 88 5.71 5.91 -18.30
C PRO A 88 5.33 7.40 -18.43
N TYR A 89 4.05 7.74 -18.28
CA TYR A 89 3.53 9.11 -18.37
C TYR A 89 3.06 9.67 -17.02
N GLY A 90 3.10 8.88 -15.95
CA GLY A 90 2.62 9.26 -14.62
C GLY A 90 2.20 8.08 -13.75
N GLN A 91 1.94 8.35 -12.48
CA GLN A 91 1.49 7.38 -11.49
C GLN A 91 0.04 7.62 -11.10
N GLY A 92 -0.80 6.61 -11.24
CA GLY A 92 -2.20 6.60 -10.84
C GLY A 92 -2.42 5.73 -9.62
N ASN A 93 -3.24 6.20 -8.69
CA ASN A 93 -3.78 5.42 -7.58
C ASN A 93 -5.30 5.58 -7.56
N ALA A 94 -5.99 4.48 -7.33
CA ALA A 94 -7.42 4.50 -7.02
C ALA A 94 -7.64 3.67 -5.77
N ASN A 95 -8.42 4.20 -4.84
CA ASN A 95 -8.77 3.60 -3.57
C ASN A 95 -10.30 3.60 -3.45
N LEU A 96 -10.86 2.48 -3.05
CA LEU A 96 -12.28 2.27 -2.81
C LEU A 96 -12.41 1.68 -1.42
N SER A 97 -13.22 2.27 -0.56
CA SER A 97 -13.54 1.73 0.76
C SER A 97 -15.04 1.85 1.00
N MET A 98 -15.69 0.75 1.34
CA MET A 98 -17.11 0.67 1.60
C MET A 98 -17.34 0.00 2.95
N LEU A 99 -18.10 0.66 3.81
CA LEU A 99 -18.60 0.10 5.05
C LEU A 99 -20.14 0.04 4.95
N SER A 100 -20.68 -1.17 4.93
CA SER A 100 -22.08 -1.47 4.57
C SER A 100 -23.14 -0.66 5.34
N GLN A 101 -22.79 -0.09 6.48
CA GLN A 101 -23.70 0.65 7.36
C GLN A 101 -23.38 2.14 7.54
N GLN A 102 -22.26 2.65 7.00
CA GLN A 102 -21.82 4.02 7.32
C GLN A 102 -21.47 4.87 6.10
N TYR A 103 -20.54 4.43 5.25
CA TYR A 103 -20.09 5.27 4.14
C TYR A 103 -19.42 4.47 3.02
N LYS A 104 -19.47 5.04 1.82
CA LYS A 104 -18.74 4.58 0.65
C LYS A 104 -17.81 5.70 0.23
N ASN A 105 -16.52 5.45 0.28
CA ASN A 105 -15.49 6.38 -0.17
C ASN A 105 -14.81 5.83 -1.42
N LEU A 106 -14.63 6.69 -2.42
CA LEU A 106 -13.88 6.38 -3.63
C LEU A 106 -12.95 7.56 -3.88
N GLY A 107 -11.66 7.30 -3.84
CA GLY A 107 -10.62 8.27 -4.09
C GLY A 107 -9.80 7.87 -5.31
N LEU A 108 -9.57 8.81 -6.22
CA LEU A 108 -8.67 8.64 -7.35
C LEU A 108 -7.64 9.77 -7.32
N SER A 109 -6.37 9.40 -7.35
CA SER A 109 -5.25 10.33 -7.44
C SER A 109 -4.39 9.97 -8.64
N TRP A 110 -4.14 10.95 -9.51
CA TRP A 110 -3.26 10.77 -10.66
C TRP A 110 -2.20 11.86 -10.62
N TYR A 111 -0.94 11.44 -10.56
CA TYR A 111 0.21 12.33 -10.61
C TYR A 111 0.88 12.15 -11.96
N GLY A 112 0.71 13.13 -12.84
CA GLY A 112 1.37 13.20 -14.13
C GLY A 112 1.44 14.65 -14.61
N SER A 113 2.51 14.99 -15.30
CA SER A 113 2.65 16.28 -15.97
C SER A 113 2.08 16.18 -17.38
N PHE A 114 0.88 16.72 -17.59
CA PHE A 114 0.27 16.87 -18.90
C PHE A 114 0.45 18.30 -19.39
N THR A 115 1.35 18.51 -20.36
CA THR A 115 1.52 19.81 -21.02
C THR A 115 0.72 19.80 -22.32
N ALA A 116 -0.45 20.42 -22.30
CA ALA A 116 -1.25 20.66 -23.49
C ALA A 116 -0.92 22.05 -24.06
N THR A 117 -0.11 22.08 -25.11
CA THR A 117 0.14 23.29 -25.90
C THR A 117 -0.77 23.29 -27.13
N ARG A 118 -1.18 24.46 -27.64
CA ARG A 118 -2.01 24.60 -28.86
C ARG A 118 -1.38 23.97 -30.13
N TYR A 119 -0.11 23.58 -30.05
CA TYR A 119 0.67 22.91 -31.12
C TYR A 119 0.86 21.40 -30.91
N GLY A 120 0.32 20.81 -29.84
CA GLY A 120 0.46 19.39 -29.53
C GLY A 120 0.47 19.12 -28.03
N ALA A 121 -0.05 17.95 -27.66
CA ALA A 121 0.03 17.43 -26.30
C ALA A 121 1.33 16.65 -26.13
N ALA A 122 2.17 17.05 -25.17
CA ALA A 122 3.37 16.33 -24.80
C ALA A 122 3.21 15.80 -23.37
N PHE A 123 3.20 14.48 -23.21
CA PHE A 123 3.23 13.83 -21.92
C PHE A 123 4.68 13.64 -21.48
N HIS A 124 5.13 14.44 -20.51
CA HIS A 124 6.48 14.33 -19.95
C HIS A 124 6.42 13.54 -18.63
N GLN A 125 7.24 12.50 -18.53
CA GLN A 125 7.54 11.79 -17.29
C GLN A 125 8.36 12.74 -16.41
N ASN A 126 7.91 12.97 -15.18
CA ASN A 126 8.74 13.61 -14.18
C ASN A 126 9.95 12.69 -13.95
N MET A 127 11.14 13.19 -14.32
CA MET A 127 12.40 12.46 -14.18
C MET A 127 12.75 12.35 -12.69
N ALA A 128 12.13 11.42 -11.98
CA ALA A 128 12.66 10.85 -10.76
C ALA A 128 13.30 9.51 -11.13
N GLU A 129 14.59 9.36 -10.80
CA GLU A 129 15.33 8.11 -10.82
C GLU A 129 15.81 7.60 -12.20
N LYS A 130 16.74 8.34 -12.81
CA LYS A 130 17.93 7.69 -13.40
C LYS A 130 19.19 8.28 -12.78
N ARG A 131 19.48 7.92 -11.52
CA ARG A 131 20.89 7.81 -11.12
C ARG A 131 21.44 6.59 -11.85
N ALA A 132 21.87 6.82 -13.09
CA ALA A 132 22.80 5.93 -13.74
C ALA A 132 24.04 5.86 -12.84
N ALA A 133 24.17 4.74 -12.16
CA ALA A 133 25.37 4.38 -11.47
C ALA A 133 26.52 4.30 -12.50
N THR A 134 27.64 4.91 -12.12
CA THR A 134 29.00 4.53 -12.48
C THR A 134 29.43 4.77 -13.93
N ASP A 135 30.01 5.94 -14.18
CA ASP A 135 31.13 6.04 -15.12
C ASP A 135 32.31 6.70 -14.39
N ASP A 136 33.18 5.84 -13.90
CA ASP A 136 34.50 6.16 -13.37
C ASP A 136 35.41 6.44 -14.57
N ARG A 137 35.47 7.70 -15.03
CA ARG A 137 36.57 8.21 -15.86
C ARG A 137 36.75 9.71 -15.68
N TYR A 138 38.02 10.13 -15.70
CA TYR A 138 38.59 11.48 -15.50
C TYR A 138 39.08 11.83 -14.09
N ARG A 139 40.08 11.09 -13.60
CA ARG A 139 41.22 11.71 -12.90
C ARG A 139 42.35 11.94 -13.89
N GLY A 140 42.20 12.99 -14.69
CA GLY A 140 43.30 13.60 -15.43
C GLY A 140 44.13 14.49 -14.49
N CYS A 141 45.44 14.37 -14.61
CA CYS A 141 46.44 15.12 -13.86
C CYS A 141 46.21 16.64 -13.89
N GLY A 142 46.38 17.29 -12.75
CA GLY A 142 46.55 18.73 -12.60
C GLY A 142 47.44 18.99 -11.41
N GLY A 143 48.76 19.03 -11.64
CA GLY A 143 49.76 19.24 -10.61
C GLY A 143 49.83 20.70 -10.12
N SER A 144 50.15 20.86 -8.84
CA SER A 144 50.89 21.98 -8.24
C SER A 144 51.32 21.46 -6.86
N ALA A 145 52.50 20.85 -6.73
CA ALA A 145 53.78 21.50 -6.42
C ALA A 145 53.81 22.05 -4.98
N CYS A 146 54.63 21.39 -4.15
CA CYS A 146 55.21 21.79 -2.86
C CYS A 146 54.27 22.16 -1.70
#